data_AF-V5Z2P3-F1
#
_entry.id   AF-V5Z2P3-F1
#
_cell.length_a   1.000
_cell.length_b   1.000
_cell.length_c   1.000
_cell.angle_alpha   90.00
_cell.angle_beta   90.00
_cell.angle_gamma   90.00
#
_symmetry.space_group_name_H-M   'P 1'
#
loop_
_entity.id
_entity.type
_entity.pdbx_description
1 polymer ?
#
loop_
_entity_poly.entity_id
_entity_poly.type
_entity_poly.pdbx_seq_one_letter_code
_entity_poly.pdbx_strand_id
1 'polypeptide(L)' 'MKTIPIGDAQCRVEQAQALLSVWMEVDTGDKTTWSLIGALMTLLDGVPEAVKAAEYEICDYIARDMREGKA' A
#
# COMPACT_ATOMS: atom_id res chain seq x y z
N MET A 1 -3.29 3.18 19.26
CA MET A 1 -3.50 3.39 17.82
C MET A 1 -4.61 2.46 17.36
N LYS A 2 -5.51 2.92 16.49
CA LYS A 2 -6.51 2.02 15.88
C LYS A 2 -5.83 1.23 14.77
N THR A 3 -5.99 -0.09 14.76
CA THR A 3 -5.56 -0.95 13.65
C THR A 3 -6.55 -0.83 12.51
N ILE A 4 -6.06 -0.85 11.27
CA ILE A 4 -6.89 -0.86 10.06
C ILE A 4 -6.78 -2.23 9.39
N PRO A 5 -7.84 -2.68 8.69
CA PRO A 5 -7.76 -3.86 7.82
C PRO A 5 -6.58 -3.74 6.83
N ILE A 6 -5.98 -4.87 6.48
CA ILE A 6 -4.81 -4.89 5.59
C ILE A 6 -5.16 -4.39 4.18
N GLY A 7 -6.33 -4.76 3.63
CA GLY A 7 -6.83 -4.20 2.38
C GLY A 7 -7.06 -2.68 2.43
N ASP A 8 -7.51 -2.15 3.57
CA ASP A 8 -7.63 -0.69 3.76
C ASP A 8 -6.25 -0.01 3.77
N ALA A 9 -5.24 -0.69 4.31
CA ALA A 9 -3.86 -0.19 4.29
C ALA A 9 -3.32 -0.14 2.85
N GLN A 10 -3.58 -1.17 2.03
CA GLN A 10 -3.22 -1.18 0.61
C GLN A 10 -3.84 0.02 -0.12
N CYS A 11 -5.17 0.19 0.01
CA CYS A 11 -5.90 1.28 -0.64
C CYS A 11 -5.32 2.66 -0.29
N ARG A 12 -4.86 2.85 0.97
CA ARG A 12 -4.27 4.12 1.41
C ARG A 12 -2.89 4.36 0.80
N VAL A 13 -2.09 3.33 0.60
CA VAL A 13 -0.79 3.45 -0.07
C VAL A 13 -1.01 3.83 -1.55
N GLU A 14 -1.93 3.16 -2.24
CA GLU A 14 -2.28 3.49 -3.62
C GLU A 14 -2.79 4.93 -3.76
N GLN A 15 -3.64 5.38 -2.85
CA GLN A 15 -4.13 6.76 -2.81
C GLN A 15 -2.99 7.77 -2.55
N ALA A 16 -2.05 7.45 -1.64
CA ALA A 16 -0.90 8.31 -1.38
C ALA A 16 -0.02 8.45 -2.63
N GLN A 17 0.24 7.34 -3.34
CA GLN A 17 0.98 7.37 -4.60
C GLN A 17 0.27 8.22 -5.66
N ALA A 18 -1.06 8.09 -5.80
CA ALA A 18 -1.84 8.90 -6.73
C ALA A 18 -1.77 10.40 -6.39
N LEU A 19 -1.88 10.76 -5.11
CA LEU A 19 -1.73 12.15 -4.67
C LEU A 19 -0.32 12.70 -4.93
N LEU A 20 0.72 11.91 -4.70
CA LEU A 20 2.09 12.30 -4.99
C LEU A 20 2.32 12.51 -6.50
N SER A 21 1.76 11.65 -7.35
CA SER A 21 1.80 11.83 -8.81
C SER A 21 1.11 13.12 -9.24
N VAL A 22 -0.09 13.40 -8.72
CA VAL A 22 -0.79 14.66 -9.02
C VAL A 22 0.02 15.86 -8.51
N TRP A 23 0.59 15.77 -7.31
CA TRP A 23 1.46 16.81 -6.78
C TRP A 23 2.64 17.06 -7.72
N MET A 24 3.16 16.01 -8.36
CA MET A 24 4.20 16.18 -9.35
C MET A 24 3.78 16.89 -10.65
N GLU A 25 2.49 16.98 -10.93
CA GLU A 25 2.00 17.66 -12.13
C GLU A 25 1.74 19.15 -11.87
N VAL A 26 1.64 19.55 -10.59
CA VAL A 26 1.42 20.94 -10.21
C VAL A 26 2.76 21.64 -10.00
N ASP A 27 3.03 22.71 -10.76
CA ASP A 27 4.23 23.56 -10.62
C ASP A 27 4.19 24.34 -9.29
N THR A 28 4.49 23.64 -8.20
CA THR A 28 4.23 24.09 -6.83
C THR A 28 5.48 24.22 -5.97
N GLY A 29 6.67 23.86 -6.48
CA GLY A 29 7.82 23.69 -5.60
C GLY A 29 9.19 23.79 -6.26
N ASP A 30 10.18 24.07 -5.41
CA ASP A 30 11.60 24.05 -5.76
C ASP A 30 12.10 22.61 -5.97
N LYS A 31 13.28 22.47 -6.58
CA LYS A 31 13.93 21.18 -6.91
C LYS A 31 14.01 20.18 -5.74
N THR A 32 14.09 20.67 -4.50
CA THR A 32 14.14 19.82 -3.30
C THR A 32 12.83 19.09 -3.09
N THR A 33 11.71 19.79 -3.24
CA THR A 33 10.36 19.23 -3.12
C THR A 33 10.16 18.09 -4.12
N TRP A 34 10.53 18.30 -5.38
CA TRP A 34 10.51 17.29 -6.43
C TRP A 34 11.33 16.05 -6.11
N SER A 35 12.54 16.26 -5.59
CA SER A 35 13.45 15.16 -5.21
C SER A 35 12.89 14.32 -4.07
N LEU A 36 12.25 14.95 -3.08
CA LEU A 36 11.62 14.28 -1.95
C LEU A 36 10.38 13.47 -2.38
N ILE A 37 9.55 14.03 -3.26
CA ILE A 37 8.37 13.31 -3.80
C ILE A 37 8.83 12.07 -4.58
N GLY A 38 9.82 12.21 -5.46
CA GLY A 38 10.36 11.07 -6.22
C GLY A 38 10.98 9.99 -5.31
N ALA A 39 11.71 10.41 -4.26
CA ALA A 39 12.23 9.48 -3.27
C ALA A 39 11.10 8.73 -2.53
N LEU A 40 10.02 9.44 -2.16
CA LEU A 40 8.87 8.82 -1.51
C LEU A 40 8.14 7.85 -2.44
N MET A 41 7.94 8.20 -3.71
CA MET A 41 7.37 7.28 -4.70
C MET A 41 8.21 6.01 -4.85
N THR A 42 9.54 6.14 -4.87
CA THR A 42 10.46 4.99 -4.93
C THR A 42 10.35 4.10 -3.69
N LEU A 43 10.18 4.69 -2.50
CA LEU A 43 9.97 3.92 -1.26
C LEU A 43 8.63 3.19 -1.22
N LEU A 44 7.61 3.73 -1.88
CA LEU A 44 6.27 3.13 -1.94
C LEU A 44 6.12 2.13 -3.10
N ASP A 45 7.07 2.07 -4.02
CA ASP A 45 7.05 1.15 -5.16
C ASP A 45 7.04 -0.31 -4.68
N GLY A 46 6.09 -1.11 -5.19
CA GLY A 46 5.91 -2.51 -4.79
C GLY A 46 5.24 -2.74 -3.43
N VAL A 47 4.99 -1.69 -2.63
CA VAL A 47 4.35 -1.83 -1.31
C VAL A 47 2.89 -2.29 -1.43
N PRO A 48 2.02 -1.72 -2.29
CA PRO A 48 0.66 -2.22 -2.47
C PRO A 48 0.61 -3.70 -2.83
N GLU A 49 1.50 -4.15 -3.72
CA GLU A 49 1.59 -5.54 -4.17
C GLU A 49 2.00 -6.48 -3.04
N ALA A 50 2.98 -6.07 -2.23
CA ALA A 50 3.40 -6.83 -1.05
C ALA A 50 2.28 -6.95 -0.01
N VAL A 51 1.52 -5.87 0.22
CA VAL A 51 0.36 -5.88 1.12
C VAL A 51 -0.74 -6.81 0.59
N LYS A 52 -1.02 -6.75 -0.71
CA LYS A 52 -1.99 -7.63 -1.38
C LYS A 52 -1.59 -9.11 -1.29
N ALA A 53 -0.31 -9.42 -1.48
CA ALA A 53 0.21 -10.77 -1.34
C ALA A 53 0.01 -11.30 0.09
N ALA A 54 0.33 -10.49 1.10
CA ALA A 54 0.11 -10.84 2.50
C ALA A 54 -1.39 -11.06 2.80
N GLU A 55 -2.30 -10.25 2.25
CA GLU A 55 -3.74 -10.46 2.39
C GLU A 55 -4.20 -11.80 1.81
N TYR A 56 -3.68 -12.19 0.64
CA TYR A 56 -3.97 -13.50 0.06
C TYR A 56 -3.45 -14.66 0.92
N GLU A 57 -2.22 -14.57 1.44
CA GLU A 57 -1.65 -15.60 2.31
C GLU A 57 -2.47 -15.78 3.60
N ILE A 58 -2.91 -14.66 4.21
CA ILE A 58 -3.79 -14.68 5.38
C ILE A 58 -5.12 -15.36 5.04
N CYS A 59 -5.72 -15.02 3.89
CA CYS A 59 -6.99 -15.62 3.46
C CYS A 59 -6.85 -17.12 3.20
N ASP A 60 -5.78 -17.57 2.54
CA ASP A 60 -5.53 -18.99 2.30
C ASP A 60 -5.33 -19.76 3.60
N TYR A 61 -4.54 -19.21 4.52
CA TYR A 61 -4.36 -19.79 5.85
C TYR A 61 -5.69 -19.99 6.58
N ILE A 62 -6.54 -18.96 6.63
CA ILE A 62 -7.86 -19.04 7.27
C ILE A 62 -8.74 -20.09 6.58
N ALA A 63 -8.72 -20.13 5.25
CA ALA A 63 -9.52 -21.10 4.49
C ALA A 63 -9.07 -22.56 4.74
N ARG A 64 -7.75 -22.79 4.91
CA ARG A 64 -7.19 -24.09 5.26
C ARG A 64 -7.57 -24.52 6.67
N ASP A 65 -7.36 -23.64 7.65
CA ASP A 65 -7.69 -23.88 9.06
C ASP A 65 -9.18 -24.23 9.22
N MET A 66 -10.06 -23.51 8.53
CA MET A 66 -11.51 -23.78 8.53
C MET A 66 -11.91 -25.11 7.88
N ARG A 67 -11.11 -25.65 6.95
CA ARG A 67 -11.33 -26.99 6.37
C ARG A 67 -10.84 -28.08 7.31
N GLU A 68 -9.69 -27.87 7.94
CA GLU A 68 -9.04 -28.82 8.84
C GLU A 68 -9.78 -28.93 10.19
N GLY A 69 -10.29 -27.82 10.74
CA GLY A 69 -11.08 -27.81 11.98
C GLY A 69 -12.52 -28.32 11.86
N LYS A 70 -12.97 -28.67 10.65
CA LYS A 70 -14.27 -29.31 10.39
C LYS A 70 -14.17 -30.81 10.12
N ALA A 71 -12.96 -31.39 10.17
CA ALA A 71 -12.71 -32.81 10.01
C ALA A 71 -12.78 -33.58 11.34
#